data_AF-A0A5D2UQW0-F1
#
_entry.id   AF-A0A5D2UQW0-F1
#
_cell.length_a   1.000
_cell.length_b   1.000
_cell.length_c   1.000
_cell.angle_alpha   90.00
_cell.angle_beta   90.00
_cell.angle_gamma   90.00
#
_symmetry.space_group_name_H-M   'P 1'
#
loop_
_entity.id
_entity.type
_entity.pdbx_description
1 polymer ?
#
loop_
_entity_poly.entity_id
_entity_poly.type
_entity_poly.pdbx_seq_one_letter_code
_entity_poly.pdbx_strand_id
1 'polypeptide(L)'
;MSFPLLDACKILKLVYSAAANARHNRGFNEASLIISQVAVNEGTTLKRLKPRARGRSYLIKRPTCHITIALKDLEFEPLDRYMLRPKPKNTGWLGWLKKG
;
A
#
# COMPACT_ATOMS: atom_id res chain seq x y z
N MET A 1 21.24 6.70 7.29
CA MET A 1 21.42 5.25 7.55
C MET A 1 21.37 4.51 6.22
N SER A 2 22.51 4.09 5.68
CA SER A 2 22.60 3.36 4.41
C SER A 2 22.46 1.86 4.66
N PHE A 3 21.36 1.26 4.18
CA PHE A 3 21.21 -0.19 4.17
C PHE A 3 22.05 -0.77 3.02
N PRO A 4 23.02 -1.68 3.27
CA PRO A 4 23.98 -2.15 2.26
C PRO A 4 23.42 -3.33 1.45
N LEU A 5 22.15 -3.24 1.02
CA LEU A 5 21.52 -4.29 0.23
C LEU A 5 21.35 -3.82 -1.21
N LEU A 6 21.80 -4.64 -2.16
CA LEU A 6 21.75 -4.37 -3.61
C LEU A 6 20.33 -4.00 -4.09
N ASP A 7 19.31 -4.52 -3.41
CA ASP A 7 17.91 -4.33 -3.74
C ASP A 7 17.29 -3.05 -3.15
N ALA A 8 17.96 -2.39 -2.20
CA ALA A 8 17.48 -1.14 -1.61
C ALA A 8 17.29 -0.05 -2.67
N CYS A 9 18.17 0.00 -3.68
CA CYS A 9 18.08 0.97 -4.78
C CYS A 9 16.79 0.82 -5.61
N LYS A 10 16.28 -0.41 -5.80
CA LYS A 10 15.06 -0.66 -6.58
C LYS A 10 13.81 -0.24 -5.81
N ILE A 11 13.78 -0.53 -4.51
CA ILE A 11 12.67 -0.17 -3.62
C ILE A 11 12.60 1.35 -3.47
N LEU A 12 13.74 2.03 -3.31
CA LEU A 12 13.81 3.49 -3.24
C LEU A 12 13.20 4.17 -4.47
N LYS A 13 13.52 3.66 -5.67
CA LYS A 13 12.93 4.16 -6.93
C LYS A 13 11.41 3.99 -6.97
N LEU A 14 10.90 2.85 -6.51
CA LEU A 14 9.46 2.59 -6.44
C LEU A 14 8.75 3.54 -5.47
N VAL A 15 9.30 3.72 -4.26
CA VAL A 15 8.73 4.64 -3.26
C VAL A 15 8.71 6.08 -3.78
N TYR A 16 9.82 6.52 -4.38
CA TYR A 16 9.91 7.86 -4.97
C TYR A 16 8.86 8.07 -6.08
N SER A 17 8.71 7.09 -6.98
CA SER A 17 7.69 7.14 -8.03
C SER A 17 6.27 7.16 -7.46
N ALA A 18 6.00 6.37 -6.42
CA ALA A 18 4.69 6.33 -5.79
C ALA A 18 4.34 7.65 -5.10
N ALA A 19 5.31 8.29 -4.42
CA ALA A 19 5.13 9.63 -3.83
C ALA A 19 4.86 10.70 -4.91
N ALA A 20 5.64 10.69 -6.01
CA ALA A 20 5.42 11.60 -7.14
C ALA A 20 4.04 11.42 -7.77
N ASN A 21 3.58 10.17 -7.93
CA ASN A 21 2.25 9.87 -8.46
C ASN A 21 1.15 10.36 -7.52
N ALA A 22 1.32 10.22 -6.20
CA ALA A 22 0.36 10.71 -5.22
C ALA A 22 0.24 12.25 -5.25
N ARG A 23 1.39 12.95 -5.34
CA ARG A 23 1.43 14.40 -5.49
C ARG A 23 0.77 14.86 -6.80
N HIS A 24 1.12 14.27 -7.94
CA HIS A 24 0.62 14.70 -9.24
C HIS A 24 -0.86 14.37 -9.45
N ASN A 25 -1.31 13.16 -9.10
CA ASN A 25 -2.65 12.70 -9.44
C ASN A 25 -3.70 13.03 -8.37
N ARG A 26 -3.31 13.13 -7.09
CA ARG A 26 -4.24 13.36 -5.98
C ARG A 26 -3.98 14.65 -5.19
N GLY A 27 -2.93 15.39 -5.52
CA GLY A 27 -2.61 16.65 -4.85
C GLY A 27 -2.18 16.50 -3.39
N PHE A 28 -1.77 15.30 -2.97
CA PHE A 28 -1.38 15.04 -1.58
C PHE A 28 -0.01 15.66 -1.26
N ASN A 29 0.20 16.02 0.01
CA ASN A 29 1.45 16.60 0.50
C ASN A 29 2.47 15.50 0.84
N GLU A 30 3.69 15.59 0.32
CA GLU A 30 4.75 14.59 0.52
C GLU A 30 5.05 14.30 2.00
N ALA A 31 4.89 15.31 2.88
CA ALA A 31 5.14 15.18 4.31
C ALA A 31 4.06 14.39 5.08
N SER A 32 2.83 14.32 4.56
CA SER A 32 1.70 13.66 5.23
C SER A 32 1.46 12.23 4.72
N LEU A 33 2.20 11.81 3.68
CA LEU A 33 2.11 10.48 3.10
C LEU A 33 2.81 9.42 3.96
N ILE A 34 2.07 8.36 4.28
CA ILE A 34 2.58 7.17 4.96
C ILE A 34 2.36 5.93 4.11
N ILE A 35 3.29 4.97 4.22
CA ILE A 35 3.14 3.66 3.60
C ILE A 35 2.19 2.83 4.47
N SER A 36 1.01 2.51 3.94
CA SER A 36 0.01 1.73 4.68
C SER A 36 0.24 0.23 4.55
N GLN A 37 0.54 -0.23 3.33
CA GLN A 37 0.76 -1.65 3.03
C GLN A 37 1.81 -1.80 1.93
N VAL A 38 2.64 -2.84 2.07
CA VAL A 38 3.57 -3.29 1.03
C VAL A 38 3.40 -4.79 0.86
N ALA A 39 3.14 -5.21 -0.37
CA ALA A 39 3.02 -6.60 -0.73
C ALA A 39 3.98 -6.94 -1.88
N VAL A 40 4.60 -8.12 -1.80
CA VAL A 40 5.46 -8.65 -2.87
C VAL A 40 4.88 -9.97 -3.31
N ASN A 41 4.41 -10.00 -4.55
CA ASN A 41 3.83 -11.18 -5.17
C ASN A 41 4.83 -11.79 -6.14
N GLU A 42 4.77 -13.11 -6.29
CA GLU A 42 5.55 -13.81 -7.30
C GLU A 42 5.06 -13.40 -8.70
N GLY A 43 6.01 -13.09 -9.58
CA GLY A 43 5.77 -12.80 -10.98
C GLY A 43 6.09 -14.00 -11.87
N THR A 44 6.12 -13.77 -13.18
CA THR A 44 6.42 -14.83 -14.14
C THR A 44 7.87 -15.33 -13.98
N THR A 45 8.03 -16.64 -13.81
CA THR A 45 9.35 -17.26 -13.74
C THR A 45 9.80 -17.69 -15.14
N LEU A 46 10.88 -17.09 -15.63
CA LEU A 46 11.49 -17.49 -16.90
C LEU A 46 12.37 -18.72 -16.71
N LYS A 47 12.23 -19.72 -17.58
CA LYS A 47 13.04 -20.94 -17.58
C LYS A 47 14.05 -20.89 -18.73
N ARG A 48 15.32 -21.19 -18.43
CA ARG A 48 16.39 -21.34 -19.43
C ARG A 48 17.06 -22.69 -19.24
N LEU A 49 17.26 -23.41 -20.34
CA LEU A 49 17.98 -24.68 -20.31
C LEU A 49 19.49 -24.40 -20.31
N LYS A 50 20.22 -24.98 -19.36
CA LYS A 50 21.68 -24.93 -19.32
C LYS A 50 22.24 -26.32 -19.67
N PRO A 51 23.02 -26.46 -20.76
CA PRO A 51 23.65 -27.73 -21.10
C PRO A 51 24.68 -28.12 -20.06
N ARG A 52 24.81 -29.43 -19.80
CA ARG A 52 25.77 -30.03 -18.87
C ARG A 52 26.44 -31.24 -19.53
N ALA A 53 27.49 -31.75 -18.89
CA ALA A 53 28.24 -32.91 -19.36
C ALA A 53 27.33 -34.16 -19.51
N ARG A 54 27.75 -35.09 -20.37
CA ARG A 54 27.06 -36.38 -20.65
C ARG A 54 25.62 -36.21 -21.17
N GLY A 55 25.38 -35.22 -22.03
CA GLY A 55 24.07 -35.00 -22.65
C GLY A 55 22.96 -34.55 -21.69
N ARG A 56 23.30 -34.20 -20.45
CA ARG A 56 22.33 -33.74 -19.46
C ARG A 56 22.04 -32.25 -19.62
N SER A 57 20.86 -31.82 -19.21
CA SER A 57 20.50 -30.42 -19.18
C SER A 57 19.66 -30.09 -17.95
N TYR A 58 19.89 -28.91 -17.36
CA TYR A 58 19.16 -28.45 -16.17
C TYR A 58 18.46 -27.12 -16.45
N LEU A 59 17.33 -26.90 -15.78
CA LEU A 59 16.57 -25.67 -15.90
C LEU A 59 17.07 -24.64 -14.87
N ILE A 60 17.52 -23.48 -15.37
CA ILE A 60 17.70 -22.28 -14.55
C ILE A 60 16.38 -21.51 -14.55
N LYS A 61 15.84 -21.30 -13.35
CA LYS A 61 14.68 -20.43 -13.11
C LYS A 61 15.17 -19.01 -12.82
N ARG A 62 14.60 -18.01 -13.48
CA ARG A 62 14.78 -16.59 -13.18
C ARG A 62 13.42 -16.06 -12.70
N PRO A 63 13.16 -16.05 -11.39
CA PRO A 63 11.92 -15.51 -10.85
C PRO A 63 11.90 -14.00 -10.99
N THR A 64 10.70 -13.46 -11.20
CA THR A 64 10.42 -12.02 -11.14
C THR A 64 9.39 -11.79 -10.04
N CYS A 65 9.22 -10.54 -9.60
CA CYS A 65 8.25 -10.20 -8.56
C CYS A 65 7.44 -8.97 -8.98
N HIS A 66 6.20 -8.91 -8.52
CA HIS A 66 5.36 -7.72 -8.57
C HIS A 66 5.31 -7.10 -7.18
N ILE A 67 5.73 -5.84 -7.06
CA ILE A 67 5.74 -5.10 -5.80
C ILE A 67 4.58 -4.11 -5.82
N THR A 68 3.70 -4.21 -4.84
CA THR A 68 2.57 -3.30 -4.66
C THR A 68 2.80 -2.47 -3.41
N ILE A 69 2.76 -1.15 -3.55
CA ILE A 69 2.91 -0.19 -2.46
C ILE A 69 1.61 0.61 -2.37
N ALA A 70 0.96 0.53 -1.22
CA ALA A 70 -0.20 1.36 -0.90
C ALA A 70 0.25 2.52 -0.02
N LEU A 71 -0.08 3.74 -0.46
CA LEU A 71 0.16 4.98 0.25
C LEU A 71 -1.16 5.50 0.82
N LYS A 72 -1.11 6.03 2.04
CA LYS A 72 -2.25 6.64 2.72
C LYS A 72 -1.82 8.01 3.24
N ASP A 73 -2.71 8.98 3.09
CA ASP A 73 -2.56 10.29 3.70
C ASP A 73 -3.14 10.26 5.13
N LEU A 74 -2.44 10.86 6.08
CA LEU A 74 -2.85 10.96 7.48
C LEU A 74 -3.97 11.98 7.68
N GLU A 75 -4.00 13.04 6.87
CA GLU A 75 -4.95 14.14 7.00
C GLU A 75 -6.28 13.85 6.31
N PHE A 76 -6.29 12.87 5.41
CA PHE A 76 -7.51 12.42 4.75
C PHE A 76 -8.32 11.51 5.68
N GLU A 77 -9.08 12.13 6.58
CA GLU A 77 -10.18 11.46 7.27
C GLU A 77 -11.32 11.22 6.27
N PRO A 78 -11.61 9.97 5.88
CA PRO A 78 -12.70 9.69 4.95
C PRO A 78 -14.03 10.13 5.57
N LEU A 79 -14.88 10.78 4.76
CA LEU A 79 -16.22 11.22 5.17
C LEU A 79 -17.07 10.08 5.77
N ASP A 80 -16.76 8.83 5.43
CA ASP A 80 -17.37 7.61 6.02
C ASP A 80 -17.24 7.54 7.55
N ARG A 81 -16.14 8.06 8.13
CA ARG A 81 -15.99 8.10 9.59
C ARG A 81 -17.03 9.00 10.26
N TYR A 82 -17.49 10.05 9.58
CA TYR A 82 -18.54 10.92 10.08
C TYR A 82 -19.93 10.28 9.96
N MET A 83 -20.14 9.40 8.97
CA MET A 83 -21.39 8.65 8.78
C MET A 83 -21.56 7.50 9.77
N LEU A 84 -20.46 6.90 10.25
CA LEU A 84 -20.48 5.83 11.26
C LEU A 84 -20.59 6.32 12.70
N ARG A 85 -20.69 7.64 12.95
CA ARG A 85 -21.01 8.13 14.30
C ARG A 85 -22.47 7.79 14.61
N PRO A 86 -22.78 6.97 15.63
CA PRO A 86 -24.16 6.82 16.05
C PRO A 86 -24.68 8.19 16.46
N LYS A 87 -25.78 8.65 15.84
CA LYS A 87 -26.46 9.88 16.29
C LYS A 87 -26.78 9.71 17.77
N PRO A 88 -26.50 10.72 18.62
CA PRO A 88 -26.84 10.63 20.02
C PRO A 88 -28.34 10.33 20.11
N LYS A 89 -28.70 9.20 20.73
CA LYS A 89 -30.09 8.93 21.07
C LYS A 89 -30.50 10.04 22.03
N ASN A 90 -31.27 10.98 21.51
CA ASN A 90 -32.05 11.98 22.22
C ASN A 90 -32.45 11.48 23.63
N THR A 91 -31.63 11.82 24.62
CA THR A 91 -31.96 11.66 26.03
C THR A 91 -33.20 12.51 26.30
N GLY A 92 -34.25 11.89 26.82
CA GLY A 92 -35.59 12.44 26.94
C GLY A 92 -35.70 13.65 27.87
N TRP A 93 -35.68 14.86 27.29
CA TRP A 93 -36.01 16.11 27.99
C TRP A 93 -37.41 16.67 27.66
N LEU A 94 -38.22 15.97 26.84
CA LEU A 94 -39.59 16.38 26.48
C LEU A 94 -40.70 15.51 27.11
N GLY A 95 -40.46 14.93 28.30
CA GLY A 95 -41.46 14.15 29.04
C GLY A 95 -42.32 14.94 30.03
N TRP A 96 -41.90 16.15 30.39
CA TRP A 96 -42.46 16.89 31.53
C TRP A 96 -43.41 18.05 31.17
N LEU A 97 -43.56 18.40 29.88
CA LEU A 97 -44.35 19.56 29.44
C LEU A 97 -45.76 19.21 28.90
N LYS A 98 -46.20 17.95 28.98
CA LYS A 98 -47.54 17.50 28.51
C LYS A 98 -48.48 17.06 29.64
N LYS A 99 -48.10 17.28 30.90
CA LYS A 99 -48.98 17.08 32.07
C LYS A 99 -49.16 18.42 32.77
N GLY A 100 -50.10 19.21 32.28
CA GLY A 100 -50.53 20.49 32.83
C GLY A 100 -51.77 20.93 32.09
#